data_AF-K4RH42-F1
#
_entry.id   AF-K4RH42-F1
#
_cell.length_a   1.000
_cell.length_b   1.000
_cell.length_c   1.000
_cell.angle_alpha   90.00
_cell.angle_beta   90.00
_cell.angle_gamma   90.00
#
_symmetry.space_group_name_H-M   'P 1'
#
loop_
_entity.id
_entity.type
_entity.pdbx_description
1 polymer ?
#
loop_
_entity_poly.entity_id
_entity_poly.type
_entity_poly.pdbx_seq_one_letter_code
_entity_poly.pdbx_strand_id
1 'polypeptide(L)'
;MKLPEQPGGDPPQRRGRPPEPICESAGLAHRTWLEPVRSRLVASGLTLDDLVSRSGYSKARLSELLRGKGYYPGWEITYSVVRALEIPVGPLLRLWKAAAVEADKNTAWIRSRIRDVRTDVVEEPPVAHLGLTQAMWRPYTAYAQVFLQSEPRARQAVGETFDILWLTWDQATASPDTPRHAWQLLRSTVLSRTPRRPAGHPDLRAAAFCTTAQAEAGDLGERLARIDIHARFFDAIARLPADQMDITVLRYLCGIAPGAIPGIVGLSPAITHTLDHHARGALNELFPDTDPQE
;
A
#
# COMPACT_ATOMS: atom_id res chain seq x y z
N MET A 1 -17.59 64.99 -7.76
CA MET A 1 -16.52 64.23 -7.09
C MET A 1 -17.06 62.82 -6.84
N LYS A 2 -16.69 61.86 -7.70
CA LYS A 2 -17.18 60.47 -7.66
C LYS A 2 -16.39 59.68 -6.62
N LEU A 3 -17.08 59.03 -5.68
CA LEU A 3 -16.51 58.00 -4.81
C LEU A 3 -16.28 56.73 -5.65
N PRO A 4 -15.15 56.01 -5.49
CA PRO A 4 -14.94 54.74 -6.14
C PRO A 4 -15.64 53.61 -5.35
N GLU A 5 -16.41 52.80 -6.07
CA GLU A 5 -16.94 51.53 -5.58
C GLU A 5 -15.79 50.55 -5.32
N GLN A 6 -15.77 49.95 -4.13
CA GLN A 6 -14.90 48.82 -3.83
C GLN A 6 -15.46 47.56 -4.53
N PRO A 7 -14.61 46.74 -5.16
CA PRO A 7 -15.07 45.48 -5.72
C PRO A 7 -15.42 44.50 -4.60
N GLY A 8 -16.62 43.92 -4.69
CA GLY A 8 -17.10 42.88 -3.79
C GLY A 8 -16.14 41.70 -3.78
N GLY A 9 -15.48 41.50 -2.63
CA GLY A 9 -14.74 40.27 -2.37
C GLY A 9 -15.72 39.11 -2.28
N ASP A 10 -15.41 38.02 -2.99
CA ASP A 10 -16.14 36.76 -2.88
C ASP A 10 -16.26 36.36 -1.41
N PRO A 11 -17.44 35.88 -0.96
CA PRO A 11 -17.62 35.45 0.41
C PRO A 11 -16.64 34.31 0.73
N PRO A 12 -16.05 34.29 1.94
CA PRO A 12 -15.09 33.26 2.32
C PRO A 12 -15.75 31.88 2.22
N GLN A 13 -15.22 31.06 1.31
CA GLN A 13 -15.58 29.65 1.16
C GLN A 13 -15.38 28.98 2.52
N ARG A 14 -16.49 28.71 3.23
CA ARG A 14 -16.46 28.04 4.54
C ARG A 14 -15.93 26.62 4.33
N ARG A 15 -14.62 26.43 4.50
CA ARG A 15 -14.02 25.09 4.52
C ARG A 15 -14.68 24.30 5.66
N GLY A 16 -15.43 23.27 5.31
CA GLY A 16 -16.05 22.37 6.29
C GLY A 16 -14.98 21.76 7.20
N ARG A 17 -15.32 21.55 8.47
CA ARG A 17 -14.41 20.86 9.41
C ARG A 17 -14.07 19.47 8.85
N PRO A 18 -12.78 19.08 8.81
CA PRO A 18 -12.39 17.76 8.34
C PRO A 18 -13.02 16.67 9.22
N PRO A 19 -13.31 15.48 8.66
CA PRO A 19 -13.80 14.35 9.45
C PRO A 19 -12.83 14.02 10.59
N GLU A 20 -13.34 13.60 11.74
CA GLU A 20 -12.53 13.06 12.84
C GLU A 20 -11.62 11.92 12.36
N PRO A 21 -10.51 11.60 13.06
CA PRO A 21 -9.62 10.51 12.68
C PRO A 21 -10.35 9.18 12.42
N ILE A 22 -9.82 8.36 11.51
CA ILE A 22 -10.33 7.00 11.31
C ILE A 22 -10.18 6.25 12.62
N CYS A 23 -11.22 5.52 13.02
CA CYS A 23 -11.25 4.76 14.25
C CYS A 23 -10.07 3.77 14.32
N GLU A 24 -9.44 3.65 15.49
CA GLU A 24 -8.33 2.72 15.71
C GLU A 24 -8.72 1.25 15.50
N SER A 25 -10.00 0.91 15.72
CA SER A 25 -10.54 -0.43 15.48
C SER A 25 -10.80 -0.75 14.02
N ALA A 26 -10.72 0.21 13.10
CA ALA A 26 -10.81 -0.09 11.68
C ALA A 26 -9.64 -1.01 11.29
N GLY A 27 -9.91 -2.08 10.55
CA GLY A 27 -8.85 -2.95 10.05
C GLY A 27 -7.99 -2.26 8.99
N LEU A 28 -6.85 -2.88 8.63
CA LEU A 28 -5.92 -2.30 7.67
C LEU A 28 -6.57 -2.16 6.30
N ALA A 29 -7.23 -3.19 5.79
CA ALA A 29 -7.91 -3.14 4.50
C ALA A 29 -9.06 -2.11 4.49
N HIS A 30 -9.75 -1.92 5.61
CA HIS A 30 -10.77 -0.85 5.72
C HIS A 30 -10.13 0.53 5.55
N ARG A 31 -8.98 0.79 6.20
CA ARG A 31 -8.25 2.04 6.02
C ARG A 31 -7.80 2.25 4.57
N THR A 32 -7.37 1.19 3.89
CA THR A 32 -6.84 1.23 2.53
C THR A 32 -7.76 1.93 1.52
N TRP A 33 -9.07 1.72 1.57
CA TRP A 33 -10.01 2.43 0.68
C TRP A 33 -10.54 3.72 1.30
N LEU A 34 -10.62 3.78 2.63
CA LEU A 34 -11.21 4.92 3.34
C LEU A 34 -10.31 6.16 3.29
N GLU A 35 -8.99 5.98 3.33
CA GLU A 35 -8.01 7.06 3.25
C GLU A 35 -8.09 7.82 1.92
N PRO A 36 -8.04 7.16 0.72
CA PRO A 36 -8.28 7.84 -0.55
C PRO A 36 -9.61 8.59 -0.62
N VAL A 37 -10.69 8.01 -0.09
CA VAL A 37 -12.02 8.66 -0.06
C VAL A 37 -12.00 9.94 0.78
N ARG A 38 -11.41 9.89 1.97
CA ARG A 38 -11.28 11.06 2.84
C ARG A 38 -10.38 12.13 2.20
N SER A 39 -9.26 11.73 1.61
CA SER A 39 -8.36 12.64 0.91
C SER A 39 -9.07 13.33 -0.26
N ARG A 40 -9.89 12.61 -1.03
CA ARG A 40 -10.69 13.19 -2.12
C ARG A 40 -11.77 14.14 -1.60
N LEU A 41 -12.43 13.82 -0.50
CA LEU A 41 -13.39 14.73 0.15
C LEU A 41 -12.72 16.04 0.57
N VAL A 42 -11.53 15.97 1.16
CA VAL A 42 -10.76 17.17 1.54
C VAL A 42 -10.35 17.96 0.30
N ALA A 43 -9.85 17.29 -0.74
CA ALA A 43 -9.39 17.93 -1.97
C ALA A 43 -10.51 18.57 -2.80
N SER A 44 -11.72 18.01 -2.78
CA SER A 44 -12.88 18.55 -3.50
C SER A 44 -13.47 19.80 -2.84
N GLY A 45 -13.12 20.08 -1.58
CA GLY A 45 -13.68 21.18 -0.81
C GLY A 45 -15.14 20.96 -0.38
N LEU A 46 -15.72 19.80 -0.67
CA LEU A 46 -17.08 19.47 -0.29
C LEU A 46 -17.22 19.28 1.23
N THR A 47 -18.34 19.74 1.76
CA THR A 47 -18.71 19.55 3.16
C THR A 47 -19.49 18.26 3.34
N LEU A 48 -19.68 17.85 4.60
CA LEU A 48 -20.54 16.72 4.91
C LEU A 48 -22.01 17.01 4.53
N ASP A 49 -22.43 18.27 4.56
CA ASP A 49 -23.79 18.67 4.15
C ASP A 49 -23.97 18.57 2.64
N ASP A 50 -22.93 18.87 1.85
CA ASP A 50 -22.93 18.62 0.40
C ASP A 50 -23.06 17.12 0.09
N LEU A 51 -22.37 16.27 0.87
CA LEU A 51 -22.52 14.82 0.73
C LEU A 51 -23.92 14.34 1.14
N VAL A 52 -24.56 14.93 2.15
CA VAL A 52 -25.97 14.64 2.48
C VAL A 52 -26.87 14.92 1.28
N SER A 53 -26.74 16.11 0.68
CA SER A 53 -27.53 16.50 -0.49
C SER A 53 -27.31 15.61 -1.71
N ARG A 54 -26.08 15.15 -1.94
CA ARG A 54 -25.73 14.32 -3.11
C ARG A 54 -26.04 12.83 -2.91
N SER A 55 -25.89 12.32 -1.70
CA SER A 55 -25.97 10.87 -1.42
C SER A 55 -27.33 10.41 -0.90
N GLY A 56 -28.13 11.33 -0.36
CA GLY A 56 -29.40 11.03 0.31
C GLY A 56 -29.26 10.41 1.71
N TYR A 57 -28.03 10.22 2.20
CA TYR A 57 -27.78 9.67 3.54
C TYR A 57 -27.71 10.75 4.61
N SER A 58 -28.09 10.40 5.83
CA SER A 58 -27.99 11.32 6.97
C SER A 58 -26.54 11.67 7.31
N LYS A 59 -26.33 12.88 7.82
CA LYS A 59 -25.02 13.38 8.28
C LYS A 59 -24.33 12.41 9.26
N ALA A 60 -25.11 11.80 10.16
CA ALA A 60 -24.61 10.83 11.12
C ALA A 60 -24.07 9.56 10.45
N ARG A 61 -24.81 8.98 9.48
CA ARG A 61 -24.36 7.79 8.74
C ARG A 61 -23.12 8.06 7.91
N LEU A 62 -23.05 9.23 7.26
CA LEU A 62 -21.88 9.62 6.49
C LEU A 62 -20.66 9.87 7.38
N SER A 63 -20.85 10.47 8.56
CA SER A 63 -19.77 10.62 9.55
C SER A 63 -19.27 9.28 10.07
N GLU A 64 -20.18 8.35 10.35
CA GLU A 64 -19.83 6.98 10.78
C GLU A 64 -18.99 6.25 9.72
N LEU A 65 -19.43 6.30 8.46
CA LEU A 65 -18.69 5.76 7.30
C LEU A 65 -17.29 6.36 7.19
N LEU A 66 -17.19 7.70 7.17
CA LEU A 66 -15.91 8.42 6.97
C LEU A 66 -14.91 8.22 8.13
N ARG A 67 -15.39 7.74 9.28
CA ARG A 67 -14.57 7.37 10.43
C ARG A 67 -14.26 5.88 10.49
N GLY A 68 -14.86 5.06 9.63
CA GLY A 68 -14.76 3.60 9.72
C GLY A 68 -15.24 3.07 11.08
N LYS A 69 -16.23 3.74 11.69
CA LYS A 69 -16.79 3.36 12.99
C LYS A 69 -17.97 2.39 12.78
N GLY A 70 -18.17 1.46 13.71
CA GLY A 70 -19.34 0.58 13.70
C GLY A 70 -19.16 -0.66 12.82
N TYR A 71 -20.26 -1.17 12.28
CA TYR A 71 -20.25 -2.34 11.40
C TYR A 71 -19.64 -2.00 10.05
N TYR A 72 -19.07 -3.01 9.39
CA TYR A 72 -18.55 -2.84 8.03
C TYR A 72 -19.66 -2.34 7.09
N PRO A 73 -19.44 -1.21 6.39
CA PRO A 73 -20.49 -0.52 5.67
C PRO A 73 -20.99 -1.34 4.48
N GLY A 74 -22.28 -1.23 4.18
CA GLY A 74 -22.83 -1.77 2.93
C GLY A 74 -22.22 -1.09 1.70
N TRP A 75 -22.25 -1.77 0.56
CA TRP A 75 -21.74 -1.21 -0.69
C TRP A 75 -22.56 0.00 -1.15
N GLU A 76 -23.87 0.02 -0.94
CA GLU A 76 -24.78 1.09 -1.37
C GLU A 76 -24.38 2.49 -0.85
N ILE A 77 -24.16 2.63 0.48
CA ILE A 77 -23.73 3.90 1.07
C ILE A 77 -22.34 4.30 0.59
N THR A 78 -21.44 3.32 0.46
CA THR A 78 -20.06 3.54 0.00
C THR A 78 -20.06 4.02 -1.44
N TYR A 79 -20.79 3.34 -2.32
CA TYR A 79 -20.98 3.69 -3.72
C TYR A 79 -21.56 5.09 -3.87
N SER A 80 -22.60 5.44 -3.10
CA SER A 80 -23.22 6.77 -3.17
C SER A 80 -22.23 7.90 -2.86
N VAL A 81 -21.38 7.72 -1.84
CA VAL A 81 -20.31 8.69 -1.51
C VAL A 81 -19.23 8.74 -2.59
N VAL A 82 -18.83 7.59 -3.12
CA VAL A 82 -17.80 7.46 -4.16
C VAL A 82 -18.24 8.15 -5.44
N ARG A 83 -19.50 7.99 -5.84
CA ARG A 83 -20.11 8.72 -6.96
C ARG A 83 -20.18 10.22 -6.69
N ALA A 84 -20.58 10.63 -5.49
CA ALA A 84 -20.65 12.05 -5.12
C ALA A 84 -19.28 12.76 -5.13
N LEU A 85 -18.20 12.01 -4.93
CA LEU A 85 -16.79 12.45 -4.94
C LEU A 85 -16.07 12.22 -6.27
N GLU A 86 -16.77 11.68 -7.27
CA GLU A 86 -16.22 11.35 -8.60
C GLU A 86 -14.97 10.46 -8.50
N ILE A 87 -15.00 9.50 -7.57
CA ILE A 87 -13.93 8.53 -7.38
C ILE A 87 -14.18 7.34 -8.31
N PRO A 88 -13.13 6.79 -8.96
CA PRO A 88 -13.25 5.54 -9.72
C PRO A 88 -13.82 4.40 -8.87
N VAL A 89 -15.00 3.91 -9.26
CA VAL A 89 -15.75 2.86 -8.58
C VAL A 89 -15.04 1.51 -8.64
N GLY A 90 -14.45 1.16 -9.78
CA GLY A 90 -13.82 -0.13 -10.04
C GLY A 90 -12.72 -0.52 -9.05
N PRO A 91 -11.61 0.25 -8.95
CA PRO A 91 -10.56 -0.02 -7.97
C PRO A 91 -11.08 0.05 -6.54
N LEU A 92 -11.95 1.00 -6.22
CA LEU A 92 -12.48 1.11 -4.86
C LEU A 92 -13.38 -0.07 -4.47
N LEU A 93 -14.17 -0.62 -5.39
CA LEU A 93 -14.95 -1.84 -5.15
C LEU A 93 -14.06 -3.04 -4.83
N ARG A 94 -12.90 -3.17 -5.48
CA ARG A 94 -11.94 -4.23 -5.19
C ARG A 94 -11.36 -4.07 -3.78
N LEU A 95 -10.96 -2.87 -3.39
CA LEU A 95 -10.49 -2.58 -2.03
C LEU A 95 -11.60 -2.78 -0.97
N TRP A 96 -12.83 -2.35 -1.27
CA TRP A 96 -13.99 -2.56 -0.40
C TRP A 96 -14.30 -4.06 -0.21
N LYS A 97 -14.13 -4.90 -1.24
CA LYS A 97 -14.28 -6.35 -1.10
C LYS A 97 -13.20 -6.95 -0.18
N ALA A 98 -11.95 -6.53 -0.35
CA ALA A 98 -10.84 -6.99 0.50
C ALA A 98 -11.09 -6.65 1.98
N ALA A 99 -11.55 -5.43 2.24
CA ALA A 99 -11.92 -4.98 3.58
C ALA A 99 -13.16 -5.67 4.15
N ALA A 100 -14.13 -6.04 3.31
CA ALA A 100 -15.27 -6.85 3.74
C ALA A 100 -14.83 -8.23 4.23
N VAL A 101 -13.91 -8.88 3.51
CA VAL A 101 -13.33 -10.17 3.93
C VAL A 101 -12.57 -10.03 5.24
N GLU A 102 -11.76 -8.98 5.40
CA GLU A 102 -11.07 -8.67 6.67
C GLU A 102 -12.05 -8.46 7.84
N ALA A 103 -13.22 -7.87 7.57
CA ALA A 103 -14.29 -7.68 8.55
C ALA A 103 -15.21 -8.92 8.73
N ASP A 104 -14.70 -10.10 8.38
CA ASP A 104 -15.35 -11.41 8.51
C ASP A 104 -16.71 -11.48 7.77
N LYS A 105 -16.79 -10.84 6.60
CA LYS A 105 -17.97 -10.95 5.72
C LYS A 105 -17.76 -12.06 4.71
N ASN A 106 -18.70 -13.00 4.71
CA ASN A 106 -18.68 -14.11 3.76
C ASN A 106 -19.04 -13.65 2.33
N THR A 107 -18.71 -14.50 1.37
CA THR A 107 -18.91 -14.24 -0.06
C THR A 107 -20.39 -13.99 -0.43
N ALA A 108 -21.34 -14.64 0.25
CA ALA A 108 -22.77 -14.45 -0.02
C ALA A 108 -23.23 -13.04 0.37
N TRP A 109 -22.79 -12.55 1.53
CA TRP A 109 -23.04 -11.19 2.00
C TRP A 109 -22.45 -10.16 1.03
N ILE A 110 -21.19 -10.34 0.63
CA ILE A 110 -20.50 -9.43 -0.30
C ILE A 110 -21.25 -9.36 -1.63
N ARG A 111 -21.62 -10.51 -2.20
CA ARG A 111 -22.37 -10.56 -3.48
C ARG A 111 -23.74 -9.91 -3.37
N SER A 112 -24.46 -10.11 -2.26
CA SER A 112 -25.76 -9.46 -2.04
C SER A 112 -25.62 -7.95 -2.05
N ARG A 113 -24.69 -7.40 -1.26
CA ARG A 113 -24.50 -5.95 -1.16
C ARG A 113 -24.11 -5.29 -2.48
N ILE A 114 -23.35 -6.00 -3.32
CA ILE A 114 -22.98 -5.50 -4.65
C ILE A 114 -24.18 -5.55 -5.61
N ARG A 115 -24.96 -6.65 -5.58
CA ARG A 115 -26.12 -6.82 -6.47
C ARG A 115 -27.19 -5.75 -6.24
N ASP A 116 -27.33 -5.29 -5.00
CA ASP A 116 -28.28 -4.24 -4.62
C ASP A 116 -27.97 -2.89 -5.33
N VAL A 117 -26.78 -2.74 -5.92
CA VAL A 117 -26.31 -1.52 -6.59
C VAL A 117 -25.98 -1.81 -8.04
N ARG A 118 -26.76 -1.25 -8.98
CA ARG A 118 -26.40 -1.27 -10.41
C ARG A 118 -25.18 -0.40 -10.65
N THR A 119 -24.13 -0.99 -11.22
CA THR A 119 -22.89 -0.29 -11.57
C THR A 119 -22.74 -0.34 -13.09
N ASP A 120 -23.26 0.67 -13.78
CA ASP A 120 -23.27 0.72 -15.25
C ASP A 120 -22.01 1.39 -15.83
N VAL A 121 -21.03 1.73 -14.99
CA VAL A 121 -19.84 2.48 -15.41
C VAL A 121 -18.69 1.51 -15.66
N VAL A 122 -18.28 1.43 -16.93
CA VAL A 122 -16.99 0.83 -17.31
C VAL A 122 -15.95 1.94 -17.22
N GLU A 123 -15.04 1.83 -16.25
CA GLU A 123 -13.96 2.79 -16.04
C GLU A 123 -12.66 2.21 -16.58
N GLU A 124 -12.02 2.96 -17.47
CA GLU A 124 -10.70 2.60 -17.96
C GLU A 124 -9.63 3.30 -17.11
N PRO A 125 -8.61 2.55 -16.63
CA PRO A 125 -7.48 3.16 -15.94
C PRO A 125 -6.67 4.03 -16.91
N PRO A 126 -6.00 5.10 -16.42
CA PRO A 126 -5.09 5.89 -17.22
C PRO A 126 -4.04 5.02 -17.93
N VAL A 127 -3.72 5.29 -19.20
CA VAL A 127 -2.76 4.48 -19.99
C VAL A 127 -1.40 4.34 -19.29
N ALA A 128 -0.92 5.43 -18.68
CA ALA A 128 0.34 5.41 -17.94
C ALA A 128 0.26 4.54 -16.66
N HIS A 129 -0.89 4.50 -16.00
CA HIS A 129 -1.14 3.59 -14.86
C HIS A 129 -1.13 2.13 -15.32
N LEU A 130 -1.75 1.83 -16.46
CA LEU A 130 -1.70 0.49 -17.06
C LEU A 130 -0.27 0.05 -17.39
N GLY A 131 0.50 0.92 -18.05
CA GLY A 131 1.89 0.64 -18.39
C GLY A 131 2.74 0.36 -17.15
N LEU A 132 2.59 1.17 -16.11
CA LEU A 132 3.27 0.96 -14.82
C LEU A 132 2.85 -0.37 -14.18
N THR A 133 1.55 -0.66 -14.12
CA THR A 133 1.01 -1.90 -13.53
C THR A 133 1.59 -3.12 -14.23
N GLN A 134 1.59 -3.13 -15.57
CA GLN A 134 2.13 -4.23 -16.38
C GLN A 134 3.64 -4.41 -16.16
N ALA A 135 4.41 -3.32 -16.16
CA ALA A 135 5.85 -3.38 -15.96
C ALA A 135 6.24 -3.82 -14.54
N MET A 136 5.51 -3.34 -13.53
CA MET A 136 5.90 -3.49 -12.12
C MET A 136 5.27 -4.69 -11.43
N TRP A 137 4.24 -5.34 -12.02
CA TRP A 137 3.55 -6.48 -11.40
C TRP A 137 4.51 -7.55 -10.87
N ARG A 138 5.45 -8.01 -11.71
CA ARG A 138 6.41 -9.06 -11.34
C ARG A 138 7.39 -8.62 -10.25
N PRO A 139 8.18 -7.54 -10.40
CA PRO A 139 9.14 -7.14 -9.37
C PRO A 139 8.45 -6.77 -8.04
N TYR A 140 7.27 -6.13 -8.08
CA TYR A 140 6.53 -5.79 -6.86
C TYR A 140 6.01 -7.04 -6.14
N THR A 141 5.54 -8.05 -6.89
CA THR A 141 5.11 -9.32 -6.31
C THR A 141 6.27 -10.08 -5.70
N ALA A 142 7.43 -10.11 -6.36
CA ALA A 142 8.64 -10.75 -5.84
C ALA A 142 9.09 -10.12 -4.52
N TYR A 143 9.12 -8.78 -4.45
CA TYR A 143 9.41 -8.06 -3.22
C TYR A 143 8.39 -8.37 -2.12
N ALA A 144 7.10 -8.26 -2.41
CA ALA A 144 6.04 -8.52 -1.44
C ALA A 144 6.07 -9.96 -0.89
N GLN A 145 6.45 -10.93 -1.72
CA GLN A 145 6.52 -12.34 -1.33
C GLN A 145 7.61 -12.59 -0.28
N VAL A 146 8.73 -11.86 -0.31
CA VAL A 146 9.78 -11.98 0.72
C VAL A 146 9.24 -11.66 2.11
N PHE A 147 8.39 -10.63 2.23
CA PHE A 147 7.85 -10.20 3.52
C PHE A 147 6.58 -10.94 3.94
N LEU A 148 5.70 -11.27 2.99
CA LEU A 148 4.39 -11.86 3.27
C LEU A 148 4.40 -13.39 3.22
N GLN A 149 5.46 -13.99 2.67
CA GLN A 149 5.73 -15.43 2.65
C GLN A 149 4.56 -16.27 2.11
N SER A 150 3.76 -15.65 1.25
CA SER A 150 2.55 -16.22 0.68
C SER A 150 2.27 -15.52 -0.63
N GLU A 151 2.38 -16.24 -1.74
CA GLU A 151 2.13 -15.68 -3.07
C GLU A 151 0.71 -15.09 -3.19
N PRO A 152 -0.38 -15.72 -2.69
CA PRO A 152 -1.69 -15.08 -2.68
C PRO A 152 -1.72 -13.74 -1.94
N ARG A 153 -1.09 -13.65 -0.76
CA ARG A 153 -1.03 -12.40 0.02
C ARG A 153 -0.19 -11.34 -0.68
N ALA A 154 0.91 -11.73 -1.31
CA ALA A 154 1.76 -10.85 -2.11
C ALA A 154 1.01 -10.25 -3.29
N ARG A 155 0.36 -11.08 -4.11
CA ARG A 155 -0.46 -10.62 -5.24
C ARG A 155 -1.62 -9.73 -4.80
N GLN A 156 -2.24 -10.05 -3.66
CA GLN A 156 -3.28 -9.19 -3.09
C GLN A 156 -2.73 -7.81 -2.72
N ALA A 157 -1.63 -7.74 -1.96
CA ALA A 157 -1.03 -6.46 -1.56
C ALA A 157 -0.60 -5.61 -2.77
N VAL A 158 -0.05 -6.24 -3.81
CA VAL A 158 0.32 -5.59 -5.07
C VAL A 158 -0.91 -5.09 -5.84
N GLY A 159 -1.95 -5.91 -5.95
CA GLY A 159 -3.21 -5.51 -6.59
C GLY A 159 -3.86 -4.32 -5.88
N GLU A 160 -3.92 -4.36 -4.54
CA GLU A 160 -4.43 -3.24 -3.73
C GLU A 160 -3.56 -1.99 -3.90
N THR A 161 -2.24 -2.13 -3.99
CA THR A 161 -1.31 -1.00 -4.27
C THR A 161 -1.68 -0.32 -5.58
N PHE A 162 -1.89 -1.09 -6.65
CA PHE A 162 -2.27 -0.53 -7.95
C PHE A 162 -3.68 0.07 -7.95
N ASP A 163 -4.62 -0.49 -7.17
CA ASP A 163 -5.94 0.10 -6.98
C ASP A 163 -5.86 1.44 -6.25
N ILE A 164 -5.08 1.55 -5.17
CA ILE A 164 -4.85 2.83 -4.47
C ILE A 164 -4.16 3.83 -5.41
N LEU A 165 -3.17 3.38 -6.19
CA LEU A 165 -2.46 4.22 -7.13
C LEU A 165 -3.38 4.76 -8.24
N TRP A 166 -4.36 3.98 -8.69
CA TRP A 166 -5.40 4.46 -9.60
C TRP A 166 -6.25 5.54 -8.91
N LEU A 167 -6.72 5.29 -7.68
CA LEU A 167 -7.51 6.26 -6.92
C LEU A 167 -6.77 7.58 -6.63
N THR A 168 -5.44 7.55 -6.63
CA THR A 168 -4.57 8.69 -6.30
C THR A 168 -3.68 9.12 -7.47
N TRP A 169 -4.04 8.74 -8.70
CA TRP A 169 -3.18 8.92 -9.87
C TRP A 169 -2.77 10.38 -10.14
N ASP A 170 -3.70 11.32 -9.97
CA ASP A 170 -3.41 12.76 -10.10
C ASP A 170 -2.32 13.23 -9.12
N GLN A 171 -2.31 12.68 -7.90
CA GLN A 171 -1.30 12.99 -6.88
C GLN A 171 0.04 12.32 -7.22
N ALA A 172 0.00 11.07 -7.69
CA ALA A 172 1.20 10.32 -8.07
C ALA A 172 1.94 10.98 -9.26
N THR A 173 1.18 11.49 -10.24
CA THR A 173 1.73 12.19 -11.41
C THR A 173 2.14 13.63 -11.13
N ALA A 174 1.56 14.27 -10.12
CA ALA A 174 2.02 15.56 -9.62
C ALA A 174 3.28 15.44 -8.73
N SER A 175 3.66 14.23 -8.30
CA SER A 175 4.87 14.02 -7.51
C SER A 175 6.14 14.21 -8.36
N PRO A 176 7.28 14.59 -7.76
CA PRO A 176 8.53 14.76 -8.49
C PRO A 176 9.03 13.50 -9.19
N ASP A 177 8.64 12.32 -8.70
CA ASP A 177 9.05 11.02 -9.22
C ASP A 177 7.92 9.99 -8.99
N THR A 178 7.13 9.75 -10.04
CA THR A 178 6.00 8.81 -10.02
C THR A 178 6.43 7.37 -9.71
N PRO A 179 7.49 6.81 -10.33
CA PRO A 179 8.03 5.50 -9.92
C PRO A 179 8.37 5.42 -8.43
N ARG A 180 9.03 6.44 -7.87
CA ARG A 180 9.37 6.47 -6.43
C ARG A 180 8.13 6.52 -5.56
N HIS A 181 7.14 7.31 -5.96
CA HIS A 181 5.84 7.37 -5.27
C HIS A 181 5.16 6.00 -5.25
N ALA A 182 5.08 5.33 -6.40
CA ALA A 182 4.51 3.99 -6.51
C ALA A 182 5.27 2.96 -5.66
N TRP A 183 6.61 3.03 -5.63
CA TRP A 183 7.44 2.19 -4.79
C TRP A 183 7.14 2.38 -3.30
N GLN A 184 7.07 3.63 -2.84
CA GLN A 184 6.78 3.92 -1.43
C GLN A 184 5.38 3.47 -1.01
N LEU A 185 4.40 3.59 -1.92
CA LEU A 185 3.05 3.08 -1.69
C LEU A 185 3.04 1.55 -1.56
N LEU A 186 3.71 0.84 -2.47
CA LEU A 186 3.89 -0.62 -2.37
C LEU A 186 4.53 -0.99 -1.03
N ARG A 187 5.67 -0.38 -0.73
CA ARG A 187 6.46 -0.65 0.47
C ARG A 187 5.63 -0.48 1.73
N SER A 188 4.90 0.62 1.86
CA SER A 188 4.00 0.87 2.98
C SER A 188 2.89 -0.21 3.09
N THR A 189 2.31 -0.57 1.94
CA THR A 189 1.24 -1.58 1.83
C THR A 189 1.74 -2.97 2.24
N VAL A 190 2.96 -3.34 1.87
CA VAL A 190 3.60 -4.61 2.26
C VAL A 190 3.98 -4.60 3.73
N LEU A 191 4.73 -3.59 4.18
CA LEU A 191 5.30 -3.54 5.54
C LEU A 191 4.26 -3.31 6.65
N SER A 192 3.08 -2.79 6.32
CA SER A 192 1.94 -2.74 7.25
C SER A 192 1.32 -4.10 7.51
N ARG A 193 1.55 -5.09 6.63
CA ARG A 193 1.06 -6.48 6.76
C ARG A 193 2.14 -7.46 7.21
N THR A 194 3.38 -7.01 7.30
CA THR A 194 4.51 -7.84 7.69
C THR A 194 4.55 -8.02 9.20
N PRO A 195 4.69 -9.26 9.70
CA PRO A 195 4.98 -9.51 11.11
C PRO A 195 6.22 -8.72 11.55
N ARG A 196 6.17 -8.13 12.74
CA ARG A 196 7.29 -7.36 13.29
C ARG A 196 7.92 -8.07 14.48
N ARG A 197 9.23 -7.88 14.61
CA ARG A 197 10.01 -8.30 15.77
C ARG A 197 9.73 -7.35 16.94
N PRO A 198 10.02 -7.76 18.19
CA PRO A 198 9.90 -6.87 19.35
C PRO A 198 10.66 -5.55 19.22
N ALA A 199 11.78 -5.54 18.48
CA ALA A 199 12.57 -4.35 18.17
C ALA A 199 11.98 -3.47 17.05
N GLY A 200 10.81 -3.82 16.50
CA GLY A 200 10.04 -2.99 15.56
C GLY A 200 10.35 -3.19 14.07
N HIS A 201 11.39 -3.95 13.72
CA HIS A 201 11.73 -4.26 12.33
C HIS A 201 10.93 -5.45 11.77
N PRO A 202 10.84 -5.60 10.42
CA PRO A 202 10.17 -6.73 9.78
C PRO A 202 10.81 -8.08 10.18
N ASP A 203 9.99 -9.13 10.37
CA ASP A 203 10.50 -10.50 10.54
C ASP A 203 10.66 -11.19 9.17
N LEU A 204 11.90 -11.23 8.69
CA LEU A 204 12.27 -11.91 7.45
C LEU A 204 12.74 -13.35 7.65
N ARG A 205 12.87 -13.83 8.89
CA ARG A 205 13.54 -15.12 9.17
C ARG A 205 12.82 -16.29 8.52
N ALA A 206 11.49 -16.22 8.40
CA ALA A 206 10.76 -17.30 7.79
C ALA A 206 10.95 -17.39 6.25
N ALA A 207 11.46 -16.33 5.61
CA ALA A 207 11.97 -16.43 4.23
C ALA A 207 13.22 -17.32 4.13
N ALA A 208 13.98 -17.53 5.22
CA ALA A 208 15.13 -18.42 5.22
C ALA A 208 14.72 -19.82 4.77
N PHE A 209 13.59 -20.34 5.26
CA PHE A 209 13.01 -21.66 4.91
C PHE A 209 12.65 -21.81 3.42
N CYS A 210 12.57 -20.72 2.67
CA CYS A 210 12.24 -20.74 1.24
C CYS A 210 13.47 -20.58 0.34
N THR A 211 14.69 -20.56 0.90
CA THR A 211 15.93 -20.48 0.11
C THR A 211 16.19 -21.78 -0.63
N THR A 212 16.52 -21.70 -1.93
CA THR A 212 16.79 -22.85 -2.80
C THR A 212 17.91 -23.76 -2.29
N ALA A 213 18.88 -23.18 -1.57
CA ALA A 213 19.98 -23.87 -0.90
C ALA A 213 19.55 -24.95 0.14
N GLN A 214 18.29 -24.95 0.56
CA GLN A 214 17.75 -25.96 1.50
C GLN A 214 17.38 -27.28 0.85
N ALA A 215 17.10 -27.29 -0.45
CA ALA A 215 16.74 -28.48 -1.19
C ALA A 215 17.97 -29.39 -1.46
N GLU A 216 19.18 -28.87 -1.24
CA GLU A 216 20.45 -29.50 -1.59
C GLU A 216 21.23 -30.04 -0.37
N ALA A 217 20.71 -29.90 0.86
CA ALA A 217 21.37 -30.41 2.06
C ALA A 217 21.12 -31.92 2.23
N GLY A 218 22.19 -32.70 2.43
CA GLY A 218 22.16 -34.16 2.49
C GLY A 218 21.68 -34.74 3.83
N ASP A 219 21.83 -33.99 4.93
CA ASP A 219 21.38 -34.37 6.28
C ASP A 219 20.56 -33.25 6.97
N LEU A 220 19.68 -33.66 7.89
CA LEU A 220 18.79 -32.78 8.64
C LEU A 220 19.55 -31.80 9.55
N GLY A 221 20.65 -32.23 10.18
CA GLY A 221 21.46 -31.36 11.05
C GLY A 221 22.11 -30.22 10.27
N GLU A 222 22.69 -30.54 9.11
CA GLU A 222 23.27 -29.54 8.21
C GLU A 222 22.20 -28.57 7.68
N ARG A 223 21.03 -29.09 7.32
CA ARG A 223 19.90 -28.25 6.88
C ARG A 223 19.45 -27.28 7.96
N LEU A 224 19.34 -27.72 9.21
CA LEU A 224 18.95 -26.86 10.34
C LEU A 224 20.00 -25.80 10.65
N ALA A 225 21.29 -26.15 10.60
CA ALA A 225 22.38 -25.17 10.77
C ALA A 225 22.35 -24.09 9.67
N ARG A 226 22.15 -24.49 8.41
CA ARG A 226 22.00 -23.53 7.29
C ARG A 226 20.77 -22.62 7.45
N ILE A 227 19.65 -23.17 7.92
CA ILE A 227 18.45 -22.38 8.23
C ILE A 227 18.76 -21.32 9.29
N ASP A 228 19.46 -21.68 10.37
CA ASP A 228 19.80 -20.74 11.44
C ASP A 228 20.70 -19.60 10.93
N ILE A 229 21.73 -19.92 10.15
CA ILE A 229 22.62 -18.94 9.52
C ILE A 229 21.83 -17.98 8.62
N HIS A 230 20.98 -18.51 7.72
CA HIS A 230 20.15 -17.69 6.85
C HIS A 230 19.13 -16.85 7.63
N ALA A 231 18.54 -17.39 8.68
CA ALA A 231 17.60 -16.66 9.53
C ALA A 231 18.30 -15.47 10.22
N ARG A 232 19.49 -15.68 10.79
CA ARG A 232 20.28 -14.59 11.39
C ARG A 232 20.71 -13.55 10.36
N PHE A 233 21.09 -13.96 9.16
CA PHE A 233 21.44 -13.04 8.08
C PHE A 233 20.24 -12.22 7.62
N PHE A 234 19.06 -12.83 7.49
CA PHE A 234 17.83 -12.11 7.10
C PHE A 234 17.35 -11.15 8.20
N ASP A 235 17.59 -11.48 9.47
CA ASP A 235 17.38 -10.55 10.60
C ASP A 235 18.32 -9.34 10.50
N ALA A 236 19.58 -9.53 10.09
CA ALA A 236 20.51 -8.43 9.83
C ALA A 236 20.05 -7.54 8.65
N ILE A 237 19.56 -8.13 7.55
CA ILE A 237 18.97 -7.38 6.42
C ILE A 237 17.81 -6.51 6.90
N ALA A 238 16.92 -7.06 7.74
CA ALA A 238 15.75 -6.33 8.25
C ALA A 238 16.10 -5.12 9.13
N ARG A 239 17.34 -5.04 9.64
CA ARG A 239 17.85 -3.93 10.47
C ARG A 239 18.52 -2.83 9.65
N LEU A 240 18.69 -3.02 8.35
CA LEU A 240 19.23 -1.98 7.47
C LEU A 240 18.29 -0.77 7.38
N PRO A 241 18.83 0.43 7.07
CA PRO A 241 18.02 1.57 6.66
C PRO A 241 17.06 1.21 5.51
N ALA A 242 15.87 1.84 5.50
CA ALA A 242 14.76 1.50 4.61
C ALA A 242 15.17 1.22 3.15
N ASP A 243 15.83 2.19 2.49
CA ASP A 243 16.20 2.04 1.08
C ASP A 243 17.35 1.02 0.87
N GLN A 244 18.24 0.87 1.86
CA GLN A 244 19.31 -0.14 1.82
C GLN A 244 18.74 -1.55 1.92
N MET A 245 17.78 -1.77 2.83
CA MET A 245 17.03 -3.01 2.96
C MET A 245 16.31 -3.33 1.65
N ASP A 246 15.59 -2.36 1.07
CA ASP A 246 14.82 -2.54 -0.15
C ASP A 246 15.71 -3.00 -1.33
N ILE A 247 16.83 -2.32 -1.54
CA ILE A 247 17.79 -2.67 -2.60
C ILE A 247 18.41 -4.05 -2.35
N THR A 248 18.77 -4.35 -1.09
CA THR A 248 19.33 -5.65 -0.70
C THR A 248 18.34 -6.78 -0.96
N VAL A 249 17.08 -6.61 -0.58
CA VAL A 249 16.00 -7.58 -0.81
C VAL A 249 15.77 -7.80 -2.30
N LEU A 250 15.60 -6.72 -3.08
CA LEU A 250 15.39 -6.83 -4.54
C LEU A 250 16.56 -7.55 -5.22
N ARG A 251 17.79 -7.16 -4.89
CA ARG A 251 18.98 -7.72 -5.53
C ARG A 251 19.20 -9.17 -5.17
N TYR A 252 19.23 -9.48 -3.87
CA TYR A 252 19.76 -10.76 -3.39
C TYR A 252 18.67 -11.78 -3.05
N LEU A 253 17.50 -11.34 -2.58
CA LEU A 253 16.39 -12.24 -2.24
C LEU A 253 15.41 -12.42 -3.40
N CYS A 254 15.21 -11.39 -4.23
CA CYS A 254 14.38 -11.49 -5.43
C CYS A 254 15.17 -11.81 -6.70
N GLY A 255 16.50 -11.78 -6.66
CA GLY A 255 17.37 -12.06 -7.82
C GLY A 255 17.25 -11.04 -8.95
N ILE A 256 16.86 -9.80 -8.64
CA ILE A 256 16.67 -8.75 -9.65
C ILE A 256 18.03 -8.19 -10.08
N ALA A 257 18.25 -8.11 -11.39
CA ALA A 257 19.48 -7.59 -11.96
C ALA A 257 19.74 -6.15 -11.48
N PRO A 258 20.97 -5.79 -11.08
CA PRO A 258 21.28 -4.45 -10.54
C PRO A 258 20.86 -3.30 -11.44
N GLY A 259 20.94 -3.47 -12.77
CA GLY A 259 20.52 -2.45 -13.74
C GLY A 259 19.01 -2.18 -13.80
N ALA A 260 18.17 -3.11 -13.31
CA ALA A 260 16.72 -2.94 -13.28
C ALA A 260 16.20 -2.29 -11.99
N ILE A 261 16.95 -2.41 -10.88
CA ILE A 261 16.56 -1.88 -9.57
C ILE A 261 16.24 -0.38 -9.59
N PRO A 262 17.04 0.50 -10.22
CA PRO A 262 16.76 1.94 -10.27
C PRO A 262 15.35 2.27 -10.77
N GLY A 263 14.92 1.62 -11.85
CA GLY A 263 13.60 1.81 -12.45
C GLY A 263 12.45 1.26 -11.61
N ILE A 264 12.70 0.26 -10.76
CA ILE A 264 11.71 -0.35 -9.88
C ILE A 264 11.46 0.54 -8.65
N VAL A 265 12.53 1.07 -8.04
CA VAL A 265 12.44 1.85 -6.80
C VAL A 265 12.27 3.35 -7.02
N GLY A 266 12.42 3.83 -8.27
CA GLY A 266 12.40 5.26 -8.61
C GLY A 266 13.59 6.01 -8.01
N LEU A 267 14.81 5.50 -8.21
CA LEU A 267 16.04 6.16 -7.80
C LEU A 267 17.03 6.18 -8.96
N SER A 268 18.00 7.10 -8.92
CA SER A 268 19.05 7.12 -9.94
C SER A 268 20.01 5.93 -9.77
N PRO A 269 20.65 5.45 -10.85
CA PRO A 269 21.64 4.37 -10.77
C PRO A 269 22.80 4.66 -9.79
N ALA A 270 23.22 5.92 -9.70
CA ALA A 270 24.28 6.35 -8.78
C ALA A 270 23.84 6.23 -7.30
N ILE A 271 22.60 6.62 -6.99
CA ILE A 271 22.04 6.50 -5.64
C ILE A 271 21.90 5.01 -5.28
N THR A 272 21.34 4.19 -6.18
CA THR A 272 21.18 2.75 -5.89
C THR A 272 22.51 2.04 -5.67
N HIS A 273 23.54 2.40 -6.44
CA HIS A 273 24.89 1.85 -6.27
C HIS A 273 25.49 2.23 -4.92
N THR A 274 25.35 3.50 -4.52
CA THR A 274 25.83 4.00 -3.24
C THR A 274 25.13 3.31 -2.07
N LEU A 275 23.80 3.16 -2.14
CA LEU A 275 23.02 2.47 -1.12
C LEU A 275 23.38 0.98 -1.01
N ASP A 276 23.58 0.29 -2.13
CA ASP A 276 24.02 -1.10 -2.16
C ASP A 276 25.41 -1.26 -1.50
N HIS A 277 26.36 -0.38 -1.84
CA HIS A 277 27.68 -0.38 -1.22
C HIS A 277 27.61 -0.19 0.29
N HIS A 278 26.82 0.78 0.77
CA HIS A 278 26.63 1.02 2.20
C HIS A 278 25.91 -0.14 2.89
N ALA A 279 24.92 -0.76 2.23
CA ALA A 279 24.22 -1.92 2.77
C ALA A 279 25.20 -3.07 3.02
N ARG A 280 26.12 -3.34 2.09
CA ARG A 280 27.15 -4.38 2.24
C ARG A 280 28.10 -4.09 3.41
N GLY A 281 28.53 -2.84 3.57
CA GLY A 281 29.34 -2.42 4.71
C GLY A 281 28.62 -2.65 6.05
N ALA A 282 27.36 -2.19 6.15
CA ALA A 282 26.54 -2.38 7.34
C ALA A 282 26.25 -3.86 7.64
N LEU A 283 26.03 -4.69 6.62
CA LEU A 283 25.84 -6.13 6.80
C LEU A 283 27.10 -6.82 7.33
N ASN A 284 28.29 -6.43 6.87
CA ASN A 284 29.55 -6.97 7.41
C ASN A 284 29.74 -6.62 8.91
N GLU A 285 29.25 -5.47 9.36
CA GLU A 285 29.28 -5.10 10.79
C GLU A 285 28.22 -5.85 11.61
N LEU A 286 27.01 -6.03 11.05
CA LEU A 286 25.88 -6.68 11.73
C LEU A 286 25.99 -8.21 11.75
N PHE A 287 26.67 -8.78 10.77
CA PHE A 287 26.89 -10.20 10.58
C PHE A 287 28.33 -10.40 10.10
N PRO A 288 29.33 -10.21 10.98
CA PRO A 288 30.71 -10.50 10.63
C PRO A 288 30.83 -11.97 10.26
N ASP A 289 31.73 -12.29 9.32
CA ASP A 289 32.08 -13.68 9.02
C ASP A 289 32.52 -14.35 10.32
N THR A 290 31.61 -15.10 10.93
CA THR A 290 32.00 -16.10 11.94
C THR A 290 32.65 -17.22 11.16
N ASP A 291 33.96 -17.10 11.00
CA ASP A 291 34.83 -18.18 10.56
C ASP A 291 34.56 -19.38 11.50
N PRO A 292 34.12 -20.54 10.99
CA PRO A 292 34.09 -21.75 11.80
C PRO A 292 35.51 -22.29 11.87
N GLN A 293 36.33 -21.70 12.74
CA GLN A 293 37.46 -22.41 13.33
C GLN A 293 37.00 -23.03 14.64
N GLU A 294 36.51 -24.27 14.56
CA GLU A 294 36.85 -25.39 15.46
C GLU A 294 36.29 -26.72 14.91
#